data_AF-A0A6N9P623-F1
#
_entry.id   AF-A0A6N9P623-F1
#
_cell.length_a   1.000
_cell.length_b   1.000
_cell.length_c   1.000
_cell.angle_alpha   90.00
_cell.angle_beta   90.00
_cell.angle_gamma   90.00
#
_symmetry.space_group_name_H-M   'P 1'
#
loop_
_entity.id
_entity.type
_entity.pdbx_description
1 polymer ?
#
loop_
_entity_poly.entity_id
_entity_poly.type
_entity_poly.pdbx_seq_one_letter_code
_entity_poly.pdbx_strand_id
1 'polypeptide(L)' 'MKFAAFNARCPYELGDRITGTDGQGHTITDIVALHSMKTMTVRFVYELDGNGKLVALIPEPQEGAGT' A
#
# COMPACT_ATOMS: atom_id res chain seq x y z
N MET A 1 -4.91 25.71 -11.01
CA MET A 1 -5.06 24.26 -10.71
C MET A 1 -5.04 24.06 -9.21
N LYS A 2 -5.84 23.13 -8.67
CA LYS A 2 -5.78 22.74 -7.24
C LYS A 2 -4.91 21.49 -7.13
N PHE A 3 -4.03 21.46 -6.14
CA PHE A 3 -3.13 20.35 -5.85
C PHE A 3 -3.36 19.86 -4.41
N ALA A 4 -3.20 18.57 -4.19
CA ALA A 4 -3.09 18.00 -2.84
C ALA A 4 -1.79 17.20 -2.77
N ALA A 5 -1.02 17.47 -1.73
CA ALA A 5 0.19 16.73 -1.41
C ALA A 5 -0.15 15.70 -0.34
N PHE A 6 0.49 14.54 -0.44
CA PHE A 6 0.46 13.53 0.60
C PHE A 6 1.88 13.05 0.84
N ASN A 7 2.30 13.06 2.10
CA ASN A 7 3.52 12.40 2.53
C ASN A 7 3.13 11.09 3.22
N ALA A 8 3.65 9.98 2.73
CA ALA A 8 3.41 8.65 3.28
C ALA A 8 4.65 7.78 3.07
N ARG A 9 4.86 6.79 3.94
CA ARG A 9 5.96 5.85 3.85
C ARG A 9 5.43 4.46 3.53
N CYS A 10 5.81 3.90 2.39
CA CYS A 10 5.51 2.49 2.13
C CYS A 10 6.35 1.61 3.07
N PRO A 11 5.73 0.66 3.80
CA PRO A 11 6.45 -0.23 4.70
C PRO A 11 7.16 -1.40 4.02
N TYR A 12 6.88 -1.65 2.73
CA TYR A 12 7.43 -2.75 1.95
C TYR A 12 8.00 -2.27 0.62
N GLU A 13 8.86 -3.09 0.03
CA GLU A 13 9.49 -2.89 -1.28
C GLU A 13 9.10 -3.98 -2.28
N LEU A 14 9.35 -3.74 -3.56
CA LEU A 14 9.17 -4.75 -4.60
C LEU A 14 10.17 -5.89 -4.40
N GLY A 15 9.70 -7.13 -4.44
CA GLY A 15 10.51 -8.32 -4.21
C GLY A 15 10.58 -8.77 -2.74
N ASP A 16 10.01 -8.01 -1.80
CA ASP A 16 9.90 -8.45 -0.40
C ASP A 16 9.10 -9.76 -0.30
N ARG A 17 9.58 -10.66 0.56
CA ARG A 17 8.86 -11.90 0.90
C ARG A 17 8.14 -11.76 2.23
N ILE A 18 6.83 -12.03 2.21
CA ILE A 18 5.96 -12.00 3.38
C ILE A 18 5.36 -13.38 3.65
N THR A 19 4.96 -13.64 4.89
CA THR A 19 4.21 -14.85 5.24
C THR A 19 2.72 -14.53 5.21
N GLY A 20 1.97 -15.23 4.36
CA GLY A 20 0.52 -15.16 4.28
C GLY A 20 -0.17 -15.74 5.52
N THR A 21 -1.46 -15.48 5.66
CA THR A 21 -2.27 -16.04 6.75
C THR A 21 -2.48 -17.54 6.64
N ASP A 22 -2.24 -18.10 5.46
CA ASP A 22 -2.18 -19.54 5.17
C ASP A 22 -0.84 -20.19 5.58
N GLY A 23 0.12 -19.39 6.08
CA GLY A 23 1.46 -19.82 6.45
C GLY A 23 2.44 -19.91 5.28
N GLN A 24 2.03 -19.54 4.06
CA GLN A 24 2.86 -19.64 2.86
C GLN A 24 3.63 -18.35 2.59
N GLY A 25 4.79 -18.48 1.95
CA GLY A 25 5.60 -17.32 1.57
C GLY A 25 5.17 -16.74 0.23
N HIS A 26 4.84 -15.45 0.21
CA HIS A 26 4.45 -14.69 -0.99
C HIS A 26 5.45 -13.57 -1.28
N THR A 27 5.60 -13.22 -2.55
CA THR A 27 6.49 -12.15 -3.01
C THR A 27 5.67 -10.94 -3.44
N ILE A 28 6.03 -9.74 -2.97
CA ILE A 28 5.39 -8.50 -3.42
C ILE A 28 5.86 -8.20 -4.85
N THR A 29 4.92 -8.16 -5.78
CA THR A 29 5.18 -7.93 -7.22
C THR A 29 4.71 -6.57 -7.72
N ASP A 30 3.81 -5.90 -6.99
CA ASP A 30 3.39 -4.52 -7.27
C ASP A 30 2.98 -3.79 -5.98
N ILE A 31 3.08 -2.45 -5.99
CA ILE A 31 2.72 -1.56 -4.87
C ILE A 31 1.90 -0.40 -5.39
N VAL A 32 0.68 -0.26 -4.88
CA VAL A 32 -0.25 0.81 -5.27
C VAL A 32 -0.55 1.71 -4.08
N ALA A 33 -0.37 3.02 -4.25
CA ALA A 33 -0.75 4.04 -3.29
C ALA A 33 -2.16 4.60 -3.58
N LEU A 34 -3.10 4.36 -2.67
CA LEU A 34 -4.48 4.85 -2.74
C LEU A 34 -4.62 6.14 -1.93
N HIS A 35 -4.91 7.24 -2.62
CA HIS A 35 -5.10 8.56 -2.01
C HIS A 35 -6.60 8.86 -1.85
N SER A 36 -7.03 9.12 -0.61
CA SER A 36 -8.39 9.58 -0.33
C SER A 36 -8.39 11.08 -0.05
N MET A 37 -8.93 11.85 -1.00
CA MET A 37 -9.09 13.30 -0.86
C MET A 37 -10.12 13.69 0.21
N LYS A 38 -11.12 12.83 0.45
CA LYS A 38 -12.19 13.09 1.43
C LYS A 38 -11.68 12.96 2.86
N THR A 39 -10.86 11.95 3.11
CA THR A 39 -10.35 11.63 4.46
C THR A 39 -8.93 12.12 4.67
N MET A 40 -8.27 12.66 3.63
CA MET A 40 -6.87 13.09 3.65
C MET A 40 -5.92 11.96 4.10
N THR A 41 -6.12 10.74 3.59
CA THR A 41 -5.32 9.56 3.97
C THR A 41 -4.70 8.87 2.77
N VAL A 42 -3.57 8.21 2.98
CA VAL A 42 -2.92 7.30 2.03
C VAL A 42 -2.98 5.87 2.54
N ARG A 43 -3.28 4.90 1.67
CA ARG A 43 -3.14 3.45 1.94
C ARG A 43 -2.27 2.81 0.88
N PHE A 44 -1.48 1.82 1.27
CA PHE A 44 -0.75 0.99 0.33
C PHE A 44 -1.45 -0.36 0.21
N VAL A 45 -1.65 -0.81 -1.02
CA VAL A 45 -2.13 -2.16 -1.35
C VAL A 45 -1.13 -2.82 -2.30
N TYR A 46 -1.07 -4.14 -2.25
CA TYR A 46 0.03 -4.91 -2.80
C TYR A 46 -0.49 -5.99 -3.73
N GLU A 47 0.22 -6.24 -4.83
CA GLU A 47 0.06 -7.48 -5.58
C GLU A 47 1.05 -8.51 -5.06
N LEU A 48 0.60 -9.77 -4.96
CA LEU A 48 1.43 -10.89 -4.57
C LEU A 48 1.60 -11.88 -5.74
N ASP A 49 2.82 -12.33 -5.95
CA ASP A 49 3.21 -13.40 -6.88
C ASP A 49 2.67 -13.24 -8.32
N GLY A 50 2.51 -12.01 -8.81
CA GLY A 50 2.06 -11.76 -10.18
C GLY A 50 0.60 -12.14 -10.44
N ASN A 51 -0.22 -12.23 -9.39
CA ASN A 51 -1.57 -12.80 -9.50
C ASN A 51 -2.65 -11.83 -10.00
N GLY A 52 -2.32 -10.56 -10.25
CA GLY A 52 -3.25 -9.54 -10.74
C GLY A 52 -4.26 -9.02 -9.70
N LYS A 53 -4.16 -9.42 -8.43
CA LYS A 53 -5.07 -9.04 -7.34
C LYS A 53 -4.34 -8.20 -6.30
N LEU A 54 -4.99 -7.09 -5.92
CA LEU A 54 -4.49 -6.19 -4.88
C LEU A 54 -5.05 -6.57 -3.51
N VAL A 55 -4.17 -6.67 -2.51
CA VAL A 55 -4.51 -6.97 -1.12
C VAL A 55 -3.99 -5.88 -0.18
N ALA A 56 -4.73 -5.62 0.91
CA ALA A 56 -4.26 -4.76 1.98
C ALA A 56 -3.54 -5.62 3.03
N LEU A 57 -2.23 -5.40 3.19
CA LEU A 57 -1.43 -6.07 4.22
C LEU A 57 -1.49 -5.35 5.57
N ILE A 58 -1.77 -4.06 5.54
CA ILE A 58 -1.94 -3.22 6.73
C ILE A 58 -3.33 -2.57 6.65
N PRO A 59 -4.17 -2.76 7.68
CA PRO A 59 -5.53 -2.25 7.65
C PRO A 59 -5.61 -0.72 7.85
N GLU A 60 -4.68 -0.13 8.61
CA GLU A 60 -4.71 1.29 8.94
C GLU A 60 -4.16 2.19 7.81
N PRO A 61 -4.89 3.24 7.39
CA PRO A 61 -4.36 4.30 6.55
C PRO A 61 -3.33 5.14 7.29
N GLN A 62 -2.40 5.72 6.54
CA GLN A 62 -1.53 6.80 7.01
C GLN A 62 -2.24 8.14 6.78
N GLU A 63 -2.19 9.04 7.76
CA GLU A 63 -2.61 10.42 7.56
C GLU A 63 -1.68 11.09 6.55
N GLY A 64 -2.26 11.72 5.53
CA GLY A 64 -1.47 12.54 4.62
C GLY A 64 -1.01 13.78 5.36
N ALA A 65 0.24 13.81 5.81
CA ALA A 65 0.79 14.99 6.45
C ALA A 65 0.80 16.14 5.42
N GLY A 66 -0.04 17.15 5.65
CA GLY A 66 0.03 18.43 4.96
C GLY A 66 1.29 19.15 5.39
N THR A 67 2.15 19.51 4.44
CA THR A 67 3.27 20.43 4.65
C THR A 67 2.77 21.83 5.02
#